data_AF-A0A941BR39-F1
#
_entry.id   AF-A0A941BR39-F1
#
_cell.length_a   1.000
_cell.length_b   1.000
_cell.length_c   1.000
_cell.angle_alpha   90.00
_cell.angle_beta   90.00
_cell.angle_gamma   90.00
#
_symmetry.space_group_name_H-M   'P 1'
#
loop_
_entity.id
_entity.type
_entity.pdbx_description
1 polymer ?
#
loop_
_entity_poly.entity_id
_entity_poly.type
_entity_poly.pdbx_seq_one_letter_code
_entity_poly.pdbx_strand_id
1 'polypeptide(L)'
;MPTVSADHLVTRARSAQQLPTLYFLGQGGRDPASPTPHGQDQIDLGRGEGEQYNKAREMAHQLGIDPWTLGPMPACDCSGLVWWILGEARGHRNTDWMHQDARHKQQRMRVVSTGRDLVGRPGDLLVYGSNPGADYGHVALITEVLAAPGQDGPASRMIHCAVDNHRLPAPPGARVHSGIAETGVEVFRQFNSPANAEWSSLVCRPWLLY
;
A
#
# COMPACT_ATOMS: atom_id res chain seq x y z
N MET A 1 7.30 -3.39 22.60
CA MET A 1 7.70 -2.36 21.61
C MET A 1 6.96 -1.07 21.98
N PRO A 2 7.37 0.14 21.54
CA PRO A 2 6.52 1.30 21.74
C PRO A 2 5.17 1.07 21.03
N THR A 3 4.07 1.39 21.72
CA THR A 3 2.73 1.31 21.15
C THR A 3 2.48 2.49 20.23
N VAL A 4 1.82 2.24 19.11
CA VAL A 4 1.49 3.25 18.09
C VAL A 4 -0.03 3.32 17.98
N SER A 5 -0.61 4.52 17.95
CA SER A 5 -2.07 4.65 17.79
C SER A 5 -2.50 4.47 16.35
N ALA A 6 -3.75 4.02 16.15
CA ALA A 6 -4.39 4.00 14.84
C ALA A 6 -4.30 5.36 14.14
N ASP A 7 -4.56 6.44 14.87
CA ASP A 7 -4.50 7.82 14.35
C ASP A 7 -3.09 8.20 13.87
N HIS A 8 -2.03 7.71 14.53
CA HIS A 8 -0.66 7.92 14.08
C HIS A 8 -0.40 7.18 12.75
N LEU A 9 -0.80 5.90 12.64
CA LEU A 9 -0.67 5.13 11.40
C LEU A 9 -1.44 5.79 10.24
N VAL A 10 -2.68 6.20 10.48
CA VAL A 10 -3.53 6.86 9.48
C VAL A 10 -3.00 8.23 9.08
N THR A 11 -2.53 9.03 10.04
CA THR A 11 -1.89 10.34 9.75
C THR A 11 -0.63 10.16 8.91
N ARG A 12 0.22 9.19 9.27
CA ARG A 12 1.44 8.86 8.54
C ARG A 12 1.16 8.31 7.13
N ALA A 13 0.15 7.47 6.97
CA ALA A 13 -0.30 7.01 5.66
C ALA A 13 -0.83 8.18 4.81
N ARG A 14 -1.57 9.12 5.41
CA ARG A 14 -2.10 10.31 4.72
C ARG A 14 -1.01 11.27 4.27
N SER A 15 0.10 11.42 5.00
CA SER A 15 1.21 12.27 4.54
C SER A 15 1.87 11.74 3.25
N ALA A 16 1.87 10.42 3.02
CA ALA A 16 2.42 9.83 1.80
C ALA A 16 1.61 10.16 0.53
N GLN A 17 0.31 10.47 0.64
CA GLN A 17 -0.52 10.92 -0.50
C GLN A 17 -0.13 12.30 -1.03
N GLN A 18 0.51 13.14 -0.19
CA GLN A 18 0.94 14.50 -0.55
C GLN A 18 2.29 14.52 -1.30
N LEU A 19 2.92 13.36 -1.48
CA LEU A 19 4.24 13.21 -2.10
C LEU A 19 4.12 12.67 -3.53
N PRO A 20 4.84 13.23 -4.52
CA PRO A 20 5.03 12.57 -5.81
C PRO A 20 5.72 11.23 -5.56
N THR A 21 5.00 10.12 -5.70
CA THR A 21 5.49 8.81 -5.27
C THR A 21 5.31 7.77 -6.37
N LEU A 22 6.44 7.21 -6.79
CA LEU A 22 6.57 6.10 -7.72
C LEU A 22 7.38 5.02 -6.99
N TYR A 23 6.75 3.87 -6.71
CA TYR A 23 7.07 3.12 -5.50
C TYR A 23 7.49 1.68 -5.75
N PHE A 24 8.79 1.45 -5.93
CA PHE A 24 9.34 0.18 -6.42
C PHE A 24 9.40 -0.95 -5.38
N LEU A 25 9.23 -2.19 -5.87
CA LEU A 25 9.49 -3.44 -5.13
C LEU A 25 10.87 -3.45 -4.45
N GLY A 26 10.88 -3.33 -3.11
CA GLY A 26 12.06 -3.49 -2.28
C GLY A 26 12.92 -2.22 -2.12
N GLN A 27 12.46 -1.07 -2.62
CA GLN A 27 13.13 0.21 -2.41
C GLN A 27 12.59 0.96 -1.18
N GLY A 28 11.28 0.92 -0.97
CA GLY A 28 10.64 1.62 0.15
C GLY A 28 10.37 0.76 1.39
N GLY A 29 10.12 1.41 2.51
CA GLY A 29 10.19 0.79 3.83
C GLY A 29 11.60 0.31 4.18
N ARG A 30 12.66 0.92 3.64
CA ARG A 30 14.05 0.64 4.06
C ARG A 30 14.38 1.34 5.37
N ASP A 31 14.15 2.65 5.40
CA ASP A 31 14.27 3.46 6.60
C ASP A 31 12.87 3.85 7.13
N PRO A 32 12.46 3.37 8.32
CA PRO A 32 11.23 3.80 8.98
C PRO A 32 11.34 5.13 9.72
N ALA A 33 12.50 5.78 9.80
CA ALA A 33 12.63 7.17 10.26
C ALA A 33 12.41 8.20 9.14
N SER A 34 12.59 7.80 7.88
CA SER A 34 12.41 8.65 6.69
C SER A 34 11.06 9.36 6.66
N PRO A 35 11.00 10.66 6.27
CA PRO A 35 9.75 11.40 6.10
C PRO A 35 8.90 10.91 4.92
N THR A 36 9.47 10.12 4.01
CA THR A 36 8.77 9.49 2.87
C THR A 36 8.88 7.96 2.96
N PRO A 37 7.94 7.19 2.39
CA PRO A 37 8.03 5.74 2.38
C PRO A 37 9.20 5.21 1.53
N HIS A 38 9.72 5.99 0.58
CA HIS A 38 10.77 5.58 -0.37
C HIS A 38 12.19 6.05 0.01
N GLY A 39 12.35 6.92 1.02
CA GLY A 39 13.63 7.51 1.39
C GLY A 39 13.88 8.88 0.75
N GLN A 40 15.05 9.46 1.00
CA GLN A 40 15.54 10.64 0.24
C GLN A 40 16.24 10.24 -1.07
N ASP A 41 16.64 8.98 -1.20
CA ASP A 41 17.24 8.45 -2.42
C ASP A 41 16.22 8.50 -3.57
N GLN A 42 16.44 9.43 -4.51
CA GLN A 42 15.82 9.34 -5.81
C GLN A 42 16.29 8.03 -6.45
N ILE A 43 15.38 7.07 -6.58
CA ILE A 43 15.67 5.81 -7.27
C ILE A 43 16.09 6.18 -8.70
N ASP A 44 17.26 5.73 -9.15
CA ASP A 44 17.88 6.22 -10.39
C ASP A 44 17.23 5.57 -11.62
N LEU A 45 16.45 6.36 -12.38
CA LEU A 45 15.59 5.86 -13.47
C LEU A 45 16.42 5.88 -14.79
N GLY A 46 17.63 6.45 -14.78
CA GLY A 46 18.59 6.48 -15.89
C GLY A 46 19.45 5.21 -16.02
N ARG A 47 19.22 4.19 -15.19
CA ARG A 47 19.96 2.91 -15.19
C ARG A 47 19.07 1.66 -15.25
N GLY A 48 17.78 1.82 -15.51
CA GLY A 48 16.84 0.71 -15.63
C GLY A 48 16.73 0.18 -17.06
N GLU A 49 17.00 -1.11 -17.26
CA GLU A 49 16.74 -1.81 -18.52
C GLU A 49 15.57 -2.82 -18.35
N GLY A 50 14.83 -3.07 -19.43
CA GLY A 50 13.82 -4.14 -19.49
C GLY A 50 12.37 -3.70 -19.70
N GLU A 51 11.47 -4.69 -19.70
CA GLU A 51 10.07 -4.51 -20.12
C GLU A 51 9.26 -3.56 -19.20
N GLN A 52 9.48 -3.64 -17.89
CA GLN A 52 8.78 -2.80 -16.90
C GLN A 52 9.12 -1.31 -17.05
N TYR A 53 10.35 -0.99 -17.48
CA TYR A 53 10.78 0.38 -17.77
C TYR A 53 10.07 0.94 -19.02
N ASN A 54 9.99 0.15 -20.09
CA ASN A 54 9.35 0.55 -21.34
C ASN A 54 7.84 0.85 -21.15
N LYS A 55 7.10 -0.06 -20.51
CA LYS A 55 5.66 0.11 -20.20
C LYS A 55 5.37 1.39 -19.41
N ALA A 56 6.29 1.78 -18.53
CA ALA A 56 6.13 2.90 -17.64
C ALA A 56 6.51 4.25 -18.28
N ARG A 57 7.46 4.27 -19.24
CA ARG A 57 7.70 5.42 -20.13
C ARG A 57 6.51 5.68 -21.06
N GLU A 58 5.89 4.63 -21.59
CA GLU A 58 4.68 4.73 -22.41
C GLU A 58 3.52 5.34 -21.60
N MET A 59 3.33 4.89 -20.36
CA MET A 59 2.35 5.44 -19.43
C MET A 59 2.56 6.93 -19.13
N ALA A 60 3.81 7.38 -18.95
CA ALA A 60 4.11 8.81 -18.76
C ALA A 60 3.64 9.67 -19.95
N HIS A 61 3.94 9.23 -21.18
CA HIS A 61 3.50 9.91 -22.40
C HIS A 61 1.97 9.98 -22.52
N GLN A 62 1.23 8.90 -22.19
CA GLN A 62 -0.24 8.87 -22.24
C GLN A 62 -0.90 9.90 -21.30
N LEU A 63 -0.20 10.33 -20.25
CA LEU A 63 -0.68 11.27 -19.24
C LEU A 63 -0.33 12.73 -19.53
N GLY A 64 0.39 13.00 -20.63
CA GLY A 64 0.90 14.34 -20.94
C GLY A 64 2.02 14.81 -19.99
N ILE A 65 2.65 13.90 -19.24
CA ILE A 65 3.78 14.21 -18.36
C ILE A 65 5.08 13.95 -19.12
N ASP A 66 5.98 14.92 -19.19
CA ASP A 66 7.27 14.75 -19.86
C ASP A 66 8.13 13.71 -19.11
N PRO A 67 8.47 12.56 -19.73
CA PRO A 67 9.23 11.48 -19.11
C PRO A 67 10.74 11.79 -18.91
N TRP A 68 11.17 13.03 -19.16
CA TRP A 68 12.48 13.56 -18.77
C TRP A 68 12.37 14.65 -17.68
N THR A 69 11.16 15.14 -17.37
CA THR A 69 10.88 15.96 -16.16
C THR A 69 10.49 15.09 -14.98
N LEU A 70 9.83 13.96 -15.26
CA LEU A 70 9.96 12.78 -14.42
C LEU A 70 11.41 12.29 -14.48
N GLY A 71 11.92 11.76 -13.37
CA GLY A 71 13.05 10.84 -13.39
C GLY A 71 12.59 9.50 -13.96
N PRO A 72 12.77 8.39 -13.26
CA PRO A 72 11.85 6.85 -13.86
C PRO A 72 10.30 6.89 -14.04
N MET A 73 9.75 5.71 -14.31
CA MET A 73 8.52 5.12 -13.72
C MET A 73 8.78 3.60 -13.69
N PRO A 74 8.56 2.86 -12.58
CA PRO A 74 7.56 1.75 -12.61
C PRO A 74 6.98 1.29 -11.23
N ALA A 75 5.92 0.46 -11.32
CA ALA A 75 5.48 -0.64 -10.43
C ALA A 75 5.51 -0.52 -8.88
N CYS A 76 4.30 -0.48 -8.29
CA CYS A 76 3.98 -0.40 -6.84
C CYS A 76 4.45 -1.57 -5.93
N ASP A 77 5.07 -1.22 -4.80
CA ASP A 77 5.35 -2.06 -3.63
C ASP A 77 4.38 -1.78 -2.46
N CYS A 78 3.21 -2.37 -2.51
CA CYS A 78 2.23 -2.25 -1.42
C CYS A 78 2.80 -2.63 -0.04
N SER A 79 3.67 -3.65 0.03
CA SER A 79 4.22 -4.14 1.30
C SER A 79 5.19 -3.16 1.97
N GLY A 80 6.08 -2.51 1.20
CA GLY A 80 7.04 -1.56 1.73
C GLY A 80 6.37 -0.31 2.30
N LEU A 81 5.31 0.19 1.63
CA LEU A 81 4.53 1.34 2.10
C LEU A 81 3.93 1.05 3.48
N VAL A 82 3.34 -0.14 3.64
CA VAL A 82 2.74 -0.57 4.90
C VAL A 82 3.77 -0.73 6.01
N TRP A 83 4.94 -1.32 5.76
CA TRP A 83 5.98 -1.39 6.81
C TRP A 83 6.50 -0.02 7.23
N TRP A 84 6.66 0.92 6.29
CA TRP A 84 6.99 2.31 6.63
C TRP A 84 5.89 2.98 7.47
N ILE A 85 4.61 2.78 7.13
CA ILE A 85 3.47 3.26 7.94
C ILE A 85 3.56 2.72 9.37
N LEU A 86 3.89 1.44 9.54
CA LEU A 86 4.07 0.77 10.84
C LEU A 86 5.34 1.20 11.60
N GLY A 87 6.20 2.04 11.02
CA GLY A 87 7.47 2.42 11.65
C GLY A 87 8.50 1.29 11.69
N GLU A 88 8.44 0.33 10.75
CA GLU A 88 9.40 -0.78 10.65
C GLU A 88 10.08 -0.85 9.27
N ALA A 89 11.31 -1.36 9.22
CA ALA A 89 11.98 -1.68 7.96
C ALA A 89 11.39 -2.98 7.37
N ARG A 90 10.91 -2.95 6.12
CA ARG A 90 10.35 -4.09 5.38
C ARG A 90 11.28 -5.31 5.41
N GLY A 91 12.52 -5.13 4.96
CA GLY A 91 13.45 -6.24 4.72
C GLY A 91 12.86 -7.27 3.73
N HIS A 92 12.88 -8.55 4.10
CA HIS A 92 12.29 -9.64 3.29
C HIS A 92 10.76 -9.74 3.37
N ARG A 93 10.07 -8.91 4.17
CA ARG A 93 8.66 -9.09 4.53
C ARG A 93 7.70 -8.54 3.46
N ASN A 94 7.49 -9.29 2.38
CA ASN A 94 6.50 -8.96 1.34
C ASN A 94 5.05 -9.22 1.80
N THR A 95 4.07 -9.03 0.90
CA THR A 95 2.65 -9.34 1.14
C THR A 95 2.40 -10.81 1.51
N ASP A 96 3.08 -11.75 0.85
CA ASP A 96 2.95 -13.18 1.18
C ASP A 96 3.48 -13.49 2.59
N TRP A 97 4.56 -12.82 3.01
CA TRP A 97 5.05 -12.90 4.38
C TRP A 97 4.01 -12.37 5.38
N MET A 98 3.35 -11.23 5.10
CA MET A 98 2.26 -10.71 5.95
C MET A 98 1.10 -11.71 6.05
N HIS A 99 0.70 -12.29 4.92
CA HIS A 99 -0.39 -13.26 4.83
C HIS A 99 -0.06 -14.58 5.57
N GLN A 100 1.19 -15.07 5.46
CA GLN A 100 1.68 -16.23 6.22
C GLN A 100 1.84 -15.93 7.71
N ASP A 101 2.28 -14.73 8.09
CA ASP A 101 2.39 -14.33 9.49
C ASP A 101 1.02 -14.33 10.15
N ALA A 102 0.06 -13.59 9.59
CA ALA A 102 -1.29 -13.46 10.12
C ALA A 102 -1.99 -14.82 10.34
N ARG A 103 -1.86 -15.76 9.39
CA ARG A 103 -2.50 -17.08 9.47
C ARG A 103 -1.78 -18.09 10.37
N HIS A 104 -0.46 -17.98 10.57
CA HIS A 104 0.33 -19.08 11.14
C HIS A 104 1.33 -18.69 12.22
N LYS A 105 2.18 -17.69 11.97
CA LYS A 105 3.32 -17.38 12.87
C LYS A 105 2.98 -16.30 13.91
N GLN A 106 2.08 -15.40 13.55
CA GLN A 106 1.58 -14.27 14.33
C GLN A 106 2.66 -13.50 15.09
N GLN A 107 3.81 -13.26 14.46
CA GLN A 107 4.94 -12.54 15.03
C GLN A 107 4.76 -11.02 14.99
N ARG A 108 3.98 -10.50 14.03
CA ARG A 108 3.75 -9.06 13.81
C ARG A 108 2.28 -8.69 13.66
N MET A 109 1.43 -9.62 13.22
CA MET A 109 -0.01 -9.38 13.07
C MET A 109 -0.84 -10.64 13.29
N ARG A 110 -2.14 -10.46 13.59
CA ARG A 110 -3.15 -11.53 13.63
C ARG A 110 -4.29 -11.25 12.65
N VAL A 111 -4.98 -12.29 12.20
CA VAL A 111 -6.26 -12.12 11.46
C VAL A 111 -7.34 -11.53 12.39
N VAL A 112 -8.17 -10.65 11.83
CA VAL A 112 -9.41 -10.11 12.40
C VAL A 112 -10.61 -10.69 11.65
N SER A 113 -10.61 -10.59 10.31
CA SER A 113 -11.65 -11.13 9.45
C SER A 113 -11.08 -11.72 8.15
N THR A 114 -11.91 -12.50 7.46
CA THR A 114 -11.61 -13.11 6.15
C THR A 114 -12.83 -12.97 5.23
N GLY A 115 -12.64 -12.97 3.92
CA GLY A 115 -13.75 -12.96 2.96
C GLY A 115 -14.42 -11.58 2.76
N ARG A 116 -15.68 -11.57 2.33
CA ARG A 116 -16.31 -10.39 1.69
C ARG A 116 -16.51 -9.16 2.58
N ASP A 117 -16.75 -9.35 3.87
CA ASP A 117 -17.27 -8.27 4.73
C ASP A 117 -16.17 -7.32 5.24
N LEU A 118 -14.90 -7.73 5.14
CA LEU A 118 -13.70 -6.92 5.41
C LEU A 118 -13.80 -6.08 6.69
N VAL A 119 -14.14 -6.76 7.79
CA VAL A 119 -14.38 -6.16 9.10
C VAL A 119 -13.06 -5.91 9.83
N GLY A 120 -12.80 -4.65 10.17
CA GLY A 120 -11.61 -4.19 10.87
C GLY A 120 -11.83 -2.83 11.53
N ARG A 121 -10.75 -2.12 11.82
CA ARG A 121 -10.75 -0.73 12.31
C ARG A 121 -9.67 0.09 11.59
N PRO A 122 -9.70 1.43 11.67
CA PRO A 122 -8.57 2.25 11.20
C PRO A 122 -7.26 1.80 11.84
N GLY A 123 -6.20 1.67 11.04
CA GLY A 123 -4.90 1.13 11.47
C GLY A 123 -4.72 -0.39 11.22
N ASP A 124 -5.79 -1.13 10.91
CA ASP A 124 -5.67 -2.49 10.40
C ASP A 124 -5.17 -2.51 8.95
N LEU A 125 -4.71 -3.68 8.50
CA LEU A 125 -4.26 -3.93 7.14
C LEU A 125 -5.26 -4.81 6.41
N LEU A 126 -5.56 -4.49 5.16
CA LEU A 126 -6.22 -5.43 4.25
C LEU A 126 -5.15 -6.07 3.35
N VAL A 127 -4.88 -7.35 3.54
CA VAL A 127 -3.83 -8.13 2.85
C VAL A 127 -4.46 -9.13 1.88
N TYR A 128 -4.06 -9.06 0.61
CA TYR A 128 -4.21 -10.12 -0.39
C TYR A 128 -2.86 -10.82 -0.58
N GLY A 129 -2.82 -12.14 -0.45
CA GLY A 129 -1.68 -12.94 -0.89
C GLY A 129 -1.57 -12.96 -2.42
N SER A 130 -0.40 -13.37 -2.95
CA SER A 130 -0.28 -13.75 -4.36
C SER A 130 -1.24 -14.89 -4.70
N ASN A 131 -1.79 -14.87 -5.91
CA ASN A 131 -2.84 -15.79 -6.38
C ASN A 131 -2.51 -16.28 -7.79
N PRO A 132 -2.99 -17.47 -8.21
CA PRO A 132 -2.92 -17.89 -9.61
C PRO A 132 -3.57 -16.83 -10.52
N GLY A 133 -2.79 -16.29 -11.46
CA GLY A 133 -3.20 -15.19 -12.34
C GLY A 133 -2.91 -13.78 -11.84
N ALA A 134 -2.15 -13.60 -10.75
CA ALA A 134 -1.61 -12.31 -10.32
C ALA A 134 -0.15 -12.45 -9.84
N ASP A 135 0.77 -11.71 -10.46
CA ASP A 135 2.22 -11.86 -10.23
C ASP A 135 2.67 -11.51 -8.80
N TYR A 136 1.88 -10.70 -8.08
CA TYR A 136 2.15 -10.22 -6.73
C TYR A 136 0.86 -10.15 -5.91
N GLY A 137 0.96 -10.31 -4.58
CA GLY A 137 -0.12 -9.97 -3.65
C GLY A 137 -0.24 -8.45 -3.42
N HIS A 138 -1.35 -8.00 -2.82
CA HIS A 138 -1.64 -6.58 -2.56
C HIS A 138 -1.88 -6.27 -1.07
N VAL A 139 -1.67 -5.03 -0.61
CA VAL A 139 -2.01 -4.62 0.76
C VAL A 139 -2.35 -3.13 0.86
N ALA A 140 -3.30 -2.79 1.74
CA ALA A 140 -3.67 -1.44 2.13
C ALA A 140 -3.70 -1.26 3.66
N LEU A 141 -3.57 -0.03 4.15
CA LEU A 141 -3.97 0.36 5.50
C LEU A 141 -5.43 0.82 5.49
N ILE A 142 -6.29 0.23 6.31
CA ILE A 142 -7.66 0.71 6.54
C ILE A 142 -7.60 2.05 7.26
N THR A 143 -8.30 3.06 6.73
CA THR A 143 -8.35 4.42 7.28
C THR A 143 -9.74 4.82 7.79
N GLU A 144 -10.79 4.13 7.36
CA GLU A 144 -12.18 4.41 7.73
C GLU A 144 -13.01 3.11 7.68
N VAL A 145 -13.97 2.97 8.59
CA VAL A 145 -14.88 1.81 8.69
C VAL A 145 -16.31 2.27 8.99
N LEU A 146 -17.29 1.47 8.58
CA LEU A 146 -18.72 1.73 8.82
C LEU A 146 -19.17 1.27 10.22
N ALA A 147 -18.56 1.82 11.26
CA ALA A 147 -18.90 1.57 12.67
C ALA A 147 -18.62 2.81 13.56
N ALA A 148 -19.02 2.76 14.83
CA ALA A 148 -18.73 3.83 15.78
C ALA A 148 -17.23 3.85 16.18
N PRO A 149 -16.68 4.98 16.64
CA PRO A 149 -15.27 5.07 17.06
C PRO A 149 -14.88 3.98 18.07
N GLY A 150 -13.77 3.29 17.79
CA GLY A 150 -13.26 2.19 18.62
C GLY A 150 -13.92 0.82 18.40
N GLN A 151 -14.97 0.72 17.57
CA GLN A 151 -15.56 -0.56 17.16
C GLN A 151 -14.91 -1.09 15.87
N ASP A 152 -14.98 -2.41 15.69
CA ASP A 152 -14.62 -3.06 14.43
C ASP A 152 -15.87 -3.08 13.52
N GLY A 153 -15.71 -2.77 12.23
CA GLY A 153 -16.78 -2.74 11.24
C GLY A 153 -16.27 -2.86 9.80
N PRO A 154 -17.17 -2.96 8.79
CA PRO A 154 -16.78 -3.08 7.39
C PRO A 154 -15.91 -1.90 6.94
N ALA A 155 -14.78 -2.17 6.29
CA ALA A 155 -13.94 -1.13 5.73
C ALA A 155 -14.71 -0.26 4.73
N SER A 156 -14.57 1.07 4.82
CA SER A 156 -15.08 2.00 3.81
C SER A 156 -13.95 2.65 3.01
N ARG A 157 -12.85 3.03 3.67
CA ARG A 157 -11.67 3.64 3.02
C ARG A 157 -10.35 3.03 3.46
N MET A 158 -9.38 3.09 2.56
CA MET A 158 -8.03 2.58 2.79
C MET A 158 -6.98 3.28 1.94
N ILE A 159 -5.75 3.34 2.43
CA ILE A 159 -4.57 3.85 1.71
C ILE A 159 -3.74 2.69 1.18
N HIS A 160 -3.49 2.72 -0.12
CA HIS A 160 -2.63 1.76 -0.83
C HIS A 160 -1.82 2.47 -1.91
N CYS A 161 -0.77 1.82 -2.42
CA CYS A 161 -0.27 2.17 -3.75
C CYS A 161 -1.00 1.37 -4.84
N ALA A 162 -1.03 1.89 -6.06
CA ALA A 162 -1.30 1.13 -7.26
C ALA A 162 -0.62 1.85 -8.43
N VAL A 163 -0.42 1.19 -9.57
CA VAL A 163 0.12 1.88 -10.74
C VAL A 163 -0.87 2.94 -11.21
N ASP A 164 -2.14 2.58 -11.44
CA ASP A 164 -3.16 3.48 -11.97
C ASP A 164 -3.70 4.55 -10.98
N ASN A 165 -3.24 4.56 -9.72
CA ASN A 165 -3.65 5.59 -8.74
C ASN A 165 -3.30 7.02 -9.22
N HIS A 166 -2.31 7.19 -10.09
CA HIS A 166 -2.01 8.48 -10.73
C HIS A 166 -3.17 9.05 -11.56
N ARG A 167 -4.14 8.22 -11.99
CA ARG A 167 -5.32 8.64 -12.76
C ARG A 167 -6.44 9.18 -11.88
N LEU A 168 -6.37 8.95 -10.57
CA LEU A 168 -7.33 9.48 -9.60
C LEU A 168 -7.09 10.99 -9.41
N PRO A 169 -8.12 11.79 -9.07
CA PRO A 169 -7.95 13.18 -8.70
C PRO A 169 -6.96 13.32 -7.55
N ALA A 170 -6.00 14.25 -7.68
CA ALA A 170 -5.06 14.54 -6.60
C ALA A 170 -5.81 15.03 -5.34
N PRO A 171 -5.45 14.56 -4.13
CA PRO A 171 -6.15 14.98 -2.91
C PRO A 171 -5.92 16.47 -2.61
N PRO A 172 -6.81 17.14 -1.87
CA PRO A 172 -6.68 18.56 -1.55
C PRO A 172 -5.30 18.91 -0.99
N GLY A 173 -4.68 19.96 -1.56
CA GLY A 173 -3.33 20.42 -1.19
C GLY A 173 -2.18 19.73 -1.94
N ALA A 174 -2.40 18.55 -2.55
CA ALA A 174 -1.36 17.86 -3.30
C ALA A 174 -1.06 18.60 -4.61
N ARG A 175 0.24 18.80 -4.89
CA ARG A 175 0.71 19.55 -6.08
C ARG A 175 0.84 18.68 -7.33
N VAL A 176 0.60 17.38 -7.19
CA VAL A 176 0.96 16.30 -8.12
C VAL A 176 0.01 15.12 -7.90
N HIS A 177 -0.20 14.32 -8.94
CA HIS A 177 -0.78 12.99 -8.79
C HIS A 177 0.25 12.02 -8.18
N SER A 178 -0.22 10.99 -7.47
CA SER A 178 0.64 10.05 -6.76
C SER A 178 0.21 8.61 -7.01
N GLY A 179 1.17 7.67 -6.99
CA GLY A 179 0.87 6.25 -6.96
C GLY A 179 0.21 5.80 -5.64
N ILE A 180 0.19 6.64 -4.60
CA ILE A 180 -0.45 6.38 -3.30
C ILE A 180 -1.75 7.20 -3.19
N ALA A 181 -2.88 6.54 -2.89
CA ALA A 181 -4.18 7.19 -2.77
C ALA A 181 -5.05 6.55 -1.67
N GLU A 182 -5.96 7.35 -1.10
CA GLU A 182 -6.98 6.91 -0.14
C GLU A 182 -8.32 6.63 -0.85
N THR A 183 -8.53 5.38 -1.22
CA THR A 183 -9.64 4.94 -2.07
C THR A 183 -10.73 4.21 -1.27
N GLY A 184 -11.86 3.95 -1.91
CA GLY A 184 -12.87 3.02 -1.39
C GLY A 184 -12.51 1.57 -1.72
N VAL A 185 -13.03 0.62 -0.93
CA VAL A 185 -12.76 -0.83 -1.04
C VAL A 185 -12.80 -1.35 -2.48
N GLU A 186 -13.79 -0.96 -3.28
CA GLU A 186 -13.97 -1.46 -4.64
C GLU A 186 -12.84 -1.06 -5.62
N VAL A 187 -12.19 0.09 -5.40
CA VAL A 187 -11.03 0.49 -6.21
C VAL A 187 -9.82 -0.38 -5.85
N PHE A 188 -9.61 -0.67 -4.57
CA PHE A 188 -8.56 -1.60 -4.14
C PHE A 188 -8.80 -3.04 -4.62
N ARG A 189 -10.08 -3.47 -4.66
CA ARG A 189 -10.49 -4.78 -5.20
C ARG A 189 -10.17 -4.94 -6.68
N GLN A 190 -10.28 -3.89 -7.50
CA GLN A 190 -9.98 -3.94 -8.94
C GLN A 190 -8.53 -4.36 -9.25
N PHE A 191 -7.58 -4.12 -8.34
CA PHE A 191 -6.18 -4.54 -8.48
C PHE A 191 -5.92 -6.01 -8.09
N ASN A 192 -6.95 -6.80 -7.76
CA ASN A 192 -6.85 -8.22 -7.44
C ASN A 192 -7.89 -9.01 -8.27
N SER A 193 -7.49 -10.16 -8.84
CA SER A 193 -8.39 -10.92 -9.72
C SER A 193 -9.67 -11.38 -8.98
N PRO A 194 -10.88 -11.01 -9.44
CA PRO A 194 -12.12 -11.25 -8.71
C PRO A 194 -12.46 -12.73 -8.55
N ALA A 195 -11.87 -13.62 -9.35
CA ALA A 195 -12.08 -15.07 -9.29
C ALA A 195 -11.59 -15.72 -7.99
N ASN A 196 -10.60 -15.14 -7.29
CA ASN A 196 -9.93 -15.74 -6.13
C ASN A 196 -9.96 -14.85 -4.86
N ALA A 197 -10.68 -13.72 -4.89
CA ALA A 197 -10.63 -12.70 -3.84
C ALA A 197 -11.18 -13.14 -2.47
N GLU A 198 -12.10 -14.12 -2.42
CA GLU A 198 -12.76 -14.56 -1.19
C GLU A 198 -11.83 -15.35 -0.25
N TRP A 199 -10.94 -16.17 -0.80
CA TRP A 199 -10.12 -17.11 -0.04
C TRP A 199 -8.72 -16.57 0.32
N SER A 200 -8.34 -15.44 -0.29
CA SER A 200 -7.01 -14.83 -0.21
C SER A 200 -6.97 -13.47 0.49
N SER A 201 -8.13 -12.87 0.79
CA SER A 201 -8.25 -11.63 1.57
C SER A 201 -8.23 -11.90 3.08
N LEU A 202 -7.38 -11.16 3.79
CA LEU A 202 -7.33 -11.10 5.25
C LEU A 202 -7.41 -9.65 5.70
N VAL A 203 -8.25 -9.34 6.69
CA VAL A 203 -8.03 -8.17 7.53
C VAL A 203 -7.08 -8.59 8.66
N CYS A 204 -5.92 -7.95 8.73
CA CYS A 204 -4.82 -8.25 9.64
C CYS A 204 -4.58 -7.07 10.58
N ARG A 205 -4.55 -7.32 11.88
CA ARG A 205 -4.26 -6.31 12.91
C ARG A 205 -2.82 -6.40 13.40
N PRO A 206 -2.00 -5.35 13.22
CA PRO A 206 -0.65 -5.29 13.77
C PRO A 206 -0.64 -5.38 15.31
N TRP A 207 0.32 -6.08 15.88
CA TRP A 207 0.50 -6.14 17.34
C TRP A 207 0.96 -4.82 17.95
N LEU A 208 1.53 -3.90 17.16
CA LEU A 208 1.97 -2.56 17.58
C LEU A 208 0.83 -1.64 18.09
N LEU A 209 -0.42 -2.06 17.88
CA LEU A 209 -1.64 -1.39 18.35
C LEU A 209 -2.08 -1.81 19.78
N TYR A 210 -1.27 -2.60 20.49
CA TYR A 210 -1.54 -3.15 21.83
C TYR A 210 -0.36 -2.96 22.80
#